data_AF-A0A8T7HGD2-F1
#
_entry.id   AF-A0A8T7HGD2-F1
#
_cell.length_a   1.000
_cell.length_b   1.000
_cell.length_c   1.000
_cell.angle_alpha   90.00
_cell.angle_beta   90.00
_cell.angle_gamma   90.00
#
_symmetry.space_group_name_H-M   'P 1'
#
loop_
_entity.id
_entity.type
_entity.pdbx_description
1 polymer ?
#
loop_
_entity_poly.entity_id
_entity_poly.type
_entity_poly.pdbx_seq_one_letter_code
_entity_poly.pdbx_strand_id
1 'polypeptide(L)'
;MFIRTKKIKKFEYAYKVKNKWTKNGTRQKIVGYLGRIHKPEKTRDVSFDDFTKKKNISKTSFREIIDYLIKWELHKHGFNENNGKFKQKKLVLDVKDGITSRKRDVVLGINEGFLCSETIKKILNFKPEDDEEDTGFKLANVFVDAGVKIPNNVFIILFERKFKSF
;
A
#
# COMPACT_ATOMS: atom_id res chain seq x y z
N MET A 1 13.86 1.71 -5.14
CA MET A 1 13.79 0.34 -4.57
C MET A 1 12.56 -0.32 -5.15
N PHE A 2 12.68 -1.53 -5.67
CA PHE A 2 11.58 -2.19 -6.38
C PHE A 2 11.19 -3.50 -5.69
N ILE A 3 9.96 -3.94 -5.89
CA ILE A 3 9.49 -5.26 -5.47
C ILE A 3 9.54 -6.16 -6.70
N ARG A 4 10.29 -7.26 -6.60
CA ARG A 4 10.37 -8.29 -7.63
C ARG A 4 9.60 -9.51 -7.18
N THR A 5 8.78 -10.06 -8.08
CA THR A 5 8.08 -11.32 -7.85
C THR A 5 8.91 -12.50 -8.37
N LYS A 6 8.93 -13.61 -7.64
CA LYS A 6 9.52 -14.88 -8.07
C LYS A 6 8.53 -16.00 -7.83
N LYS A 7 8.31 -16.83 -8.85
CA LYS A 7 7.47 -18.04 -8.76
C LYS A 7 8.35 -19.23 -8.35
N ILE A 8 7.95 -19.93 -7.30
CA ILE A 8 8.61 -21.15 -6.82
C ILE A 8 7.53 -22.21 -6.65
N LYS A 9 7.59 -23.27 -7.46
CA LYS A 9 6.53 -24.28 -7.58
C LYS A 9 5.18 -23.61 -7.91
N LYS A 10 4.17 -23.78 -7.04
CA LYS A 10 2.80 -23.24 -7.21
C LYS A 10 2.60 -21.88 -6.55
N PHE A 11 3.62 -21.31 -5.92
CA PHE A 11 3.50 -20.09 -5.11
C PHE A 11 4.34 -18.95 -5.66
N GLU A 12 3.83 -17.74 -5.47
CA GLU A 12 4.53 -16.50 -5.80
C GLU A 12 5.01 -15.81 -4.53
N TYR A 13 6.19 -15.21 -4.62
CA TYR A 13 6.90 -14.61 -3.50
C TYR A 13 7.44 -13.25 -3.90
N ALA A 14 7.33 -12.29 -2.99
CA ALA A 14 7.82 -10.93 -3.19
C ALA A 14 9.19 -10.76 -2.53
N TYR A 15 10.10 -10.10 -3.24
CA TYR A 15 11.43 -9.78 -2.80
C TYR A 15 11.70 -8.29 -2.97
N LYS A 16 12.31 -7.69 -1.96
CA LYS A 16 12.84 -6.33 -2.02
C LYS A 16 14.16 -6.36 -2.79
N VAL A 17 14.25 -5.59 -3.87
CA VAL A 17 15.46 -5.49 -4.70
C VAL A 17 15.97 -4.05 -4.78
N LYS A 18 17.29 -3.90 -4.88
CA LYS A 18 17.96 -2.63 -5.15
C LYS A 18 18.85 -2.76 -6.39
N ASN A 19 18.93 -1.69 -7.17
CA ASN A 19 19.90 -1.60 -8.27
C ASN A 19 21.29 -1.33 -7.67
N LYS A 20 22.30 -1.97 -8.25
CA LYS A 20 23.72 -1.77 -7.95
C LYS A 20 24.45 -1.60 -9.29
N TRP A 21 25.16 -0.49 -9.45
CA TRP A 21 26.05 -0.29 -10.59
C TRP A 21 27.31 -1.16 -10.43
N THR A 22 27.73 -1.78 -11.52
CA THR A 22 28.94 -2.60 -11.61
C THR A 22 29.72 -2.21 -12.86
N LYS A 23 30.97 -2.68 -13.00
CA LYS A 23 31.79 -2.43 -14.20
C LYS A 23 31.09 -2.85 -15.50
N ASN A 24 30.22 -3.86 -15.44
CA ASN A 24 29.48 -4.41 -16.58
C ASN A 24 28.03 -3.90 -16.65
N GLY A 25 27.70 -2.77 -16.02
CA GLY A 25 26.37 -2.15 -16.03
C GLY A 25 25.55 -2.37 -14.74
N THR A 26 24.25 -2.07 -14.82
CA THR A 26 23.33 -2.20 -13.69
C THR A 26 22.98 -3.66 -13.40
N ARG A 27 23.11 -4.05 -12.14
CA ARG A 27 22.64 -5.35 -11.64
C ARG A 27 21.62 -5.17 -10.52
N GLN A 28 20.64 -6.06 -10.44
CA GLN A 28 19.70 -6.09 -9.31
C GLN A 28 20.22 -7.01 -8.21
N LYS A 29 20.29 -6.50 -6.97
CA LYS A 29 20.60 -7.28 -5.78
C LYS A 29 19.33 -7.48 -4.95
N ILE A 30 19.05 -8.72 -4.56
CA ILE A 30 18.01 -9.03 -3.58
C ILE A 30 18.49 -8.54 -2.21
N VAL A 31 17.67 -7.70 -1.58
CA VAL A 31 17.96 -7.08 -0.28
C VAL A 31 17.18 -7.76 0.84
N GLY A 32 15.98 -8.27 0.55
CA GLY A 32 15.16 -8.94 1.54
C GLY A 32 14.00 -9.71 0.94
N TYR A 33 13.50 -10.67 1.70
CA TYR A 33 12.25 -11.37 1.41
C TYR A 33 11.09 -10.60 2.06
N LEU A 34 10.02 -10.34 1.31
CA LEU A 34 8.86 -9.56 1.78
C LEU A 34 7.66 -10.43 2.18
N GLY A 35 7.60 -11.68 1.68
CA GLY A 35 6.50 -12.57 2.00
C GLY A 35 5.94 -13.30 0.78
N ARG A 36 4.99 -14.20 1.05
CA ARG A 36 4.21 -14.87 0.02
C ARG A 36 3.15 -13.90 -0.51
N ILE A 37 2.97 -13.90 -1.83
CA ILE A 37 1.99 -13.07 -2.51
C ILE A 37 0.63 -13.79 -2.50
N HIS A 38 -0.38 -13.07 -2.03
CA HIS A 38 -1.79 -13.42 -2.16
C HIS A 38 -2.45 -12.40 -3.09
N LYS A 39 -3.19 -12.88 -4.10
CA LYS A 39 -3.87 -12.02 -5.08
C LYS A 39 -5.38 -12.14 -4.89
N PRO A 40 -5.99 -11.41 -3.94
CA PRO A 40 -7.43 -11.45 -3.75
C PRO A 40 -8.12 -10.75 -4.92
N GLU A 41 -9.18 -11.37 -5.43
CA GLU A 41 -10.00 -10.76 -6.50
C GLU A 41 -10.83 -9.61 -5.94
N LYS A 42 -11.11 -8.60 -6.78
CA LYS A 42 -12.04 -7.52 -6.42
C LYS A 42 -13.45 -8.11 -6.43
N THR A 43 -14.15 -7.99 -5.31
CA THR A 43 -15.49 -8.58 -5.12
C THR A 43 -16.59 -7.55 -4.89
N ARG A 44 -16.22 -6.33 -4.48
CA ARG A 44 -17.18 -5.24 -4.23
C ARG A 44 -16.77 -4.03 -5.04
N ASP A 45 -17.75 -3.32 -5.56
CA ASP A 45 -17.58 -2.01 -6.17
C ASP A 45 -18.31 -0.97 -5.33
N VAL A 46 -17.56 -0.31 -4.45
CA VAL A 46 -18.09 0.67 -3.49
C VAL A 46 -17.21 1.90 -3.58
N SER A 47 -17.81 3.07 -3.71
CA SER A 47 -17.07 4.34 -3.72
C SER A 47 -16.42 4.59 -2.36
N PHE A 48 -15.38 5.44 -2.31
CA PHE A 48 -14.73 5.79 -1.06
C PHE A 48 -15.66 6.60 -0.14
N ASP A 49 -16.50 7.47 -0.72
CA ASP A 49 -17.42 8.32 0.02
C ASP A 49 -18.54 7.49 0.68
N ASP A 50 -19.04 6.47 -0.01
CA ASP A 50 -20.04 5.53 0.55
C ASP A 50 -19.43 4.71 1.69
N PHE A 51 -18.18 4.25 1.52
CA PHE A 51 -17.47 3.47 2.54
C PHE A 51 -17.22 4.28 3.82
N THR A 52 -16.82 5.55 3.68
CA THR A 52 -16.53 6.42 4.82
C THR A 52 -17.78 7.02 5.47
N LYS A 53 -18.98 6.80 4.88
CA LYS A 53 -20.26 7.34 5.34
C LYS A 53 -20.24 8.86 5.54
N LYS A 54 -19.60 9.59 4.61
CA LYS A 54 -19.45 11.06 4.66
C LYS A 54 -18.72 11.59 5.90
N LYS A 55 -17.81 10.82 6.51
CA LYS A 55 -16.90 11.37 7.52
C LYS A 55 -16.16 12.58 6.95
N ASN A 56 -15.93 13.58 7.79
CA ASN A 56 -15.25 14.81 7.38
C ASN A 56 -13.74 14.55 7.22
N ILE A 57 -13.36 14.04 6.05
CA ILE A 57 -11.97 13.70 5.68
C ILE A 57 -11.06 14.92 5.90
N SER A 58 -11.55 16.13 5.64
CA SER A 58 -10.85 17.41 5.79
C SER A 58 -10.33 17.68 7.21
N LYS A 59 -10.88 17.03 8.24
CA LYS A 59 -10.44 17.17 9.64
C LYS A 59 -9.62 15.99 10.19
N THR A 60 -9.63 14.84 9.50
CA THR A 60 -8.91 13.63 9.96
C THR A 60 -7.39 13.77 9.88
N SER A 61 -6.58 12.96 10.54
CA SER A 61 -5.12 13.04 10.37
C SER A 61 -4.63 12.38 9.06
N PHE A 62 -3.43 12.71 8.57
CA PHE A 62 -2.85 12.05 7.37
C PHE A 62 -2.78 10.53 7.53
N ARG A 63 -2.39 10.05 8.73
CA ARG A 63 -2.32 8.62 9.04
C ARG A 63 -3.71 7.97 9.02
N GLU A 64 -4.73 8.63 9.57
CA GLU A 64 -6.11 8.14 9.54
C GLU A 64 -6.66 8.03 8.12
N ILE A 65 -6.38 8.99 7.24
CA ILE A 65 -6.82 8.89 5.84
C ILE A 65 -6.20 7.66 5.16
N ILE A 66 -4.90 7.44 5.36
CA ILE A 66 -4.21 6.27 4.80
C ILE A 66 -4.83 4.98 5.34
N ASP A 67 -5.10 4.91 6.65
CA ASP A 67 -5.79 3.78 7.25
C ASP A 67 -7.17 3.56 6.60
N TYR A 68 -7.98 4.61 6.42
CA TYR A 68 -9.26 4.49 5.72
C TYR A 68 -9.12 4.01 4.28
N LEU A 69 -8.13 4.49 3.52
CA LEU A 69 -7.87 4.05 2.14
C LEU A 69 -7.48 2.57 2.08
N ILE A 70 -6.60 2.13 2.99
CA ILE A 70 -6.20 0.73 3.07
C ILE A 70 -7.40 -0.15 3.43
N LYS A 71 -8.18 0.24 4.44
CA LYS A 71 -9.39 -0.49 4.85
C LYS A 71 -10.44 -0.55 3.75
N TRP A 72 -10.63 0.55 3.01
CA TRP A 72 -11.51 0.60 1.86
C TRP A 72 -11.08 -0.35 0.75
N GLU A 73 -9.78 -0.40 0.44
CA GLU A 73 -9.27 -1.28 -0.60
C GLU A 73 -9.39 -2.75 -0.18
N LEU A 74 -9.05 -3.08 1.06
CA LEU A 74 -9.29 -4.42 1.63
C LEU A 74 -10.78 -4.80 1.56
N HIS A 75 -11.67 -3.87 1.89
CA HIS A 75 -13.12 -4.09 1.81
C HIS A 75 -13.57 -4.41 0.37
N LYS A 76 -13.07 -3.68 -0.64
CA LYS A 76 -13.32 -3.96 -2.06
C LYS A 76 -12.84 -5.34 -2.51
N HIS A 77 -11.74 -5.79 -1.93
CA HIS A 77 -11.20 -7.14 -2.15
C HIS A 77 -11.84 -8.21 -1.25
N GLY A 78 -12.97 -7.92 -0.59
CA GLY A 78 -13.80 -8.90 0.11
C GLY A 78 -13.30 -9.28 1.50
N PHE A 79 -12.42 -8.47 2.10
CA PHE A 79 -12.07 -8.62 3.51
C PHE A 79 -13.14 -7.98 4.39
N ASN A 80 -13.51 -8.68 5.46
CA ASN A 80 -14.39 -8.15 6.50
C ASN A 80 -13.58 -7.84 7.75
N GLU A 81 -13.82 -6.66 8.33
CA GLU A 81 -13.18 -6.22 9.58
C GLU A 81 -13.92 -6.79 10.78
N ASN A 82 -13.23 -7.57 11.62
CA ASN A 82 -13.72 -8.08 12.89
C ASN A 82 -12.67 -7.80 13.96
N ASN A 83 -13.01 -6.95 14.95
CA ASN A 83 -12.13 -6.60 16.08
C ASN A 83 -10.73 -6.12 15.64
N GLY A 84 -10.67 -5.28 14.60
CA GLY A 84 -9.41 -4.75 14.04
C GLY A 84 -8.59 -5.73 13.20
N LYS A 85 -9.13 -6.93 12.91
CA LYS A 85 -8.52 -7.91 11.99
C LYS A 85 -9.37 -8.05 10.74
N PHE A 86 -8.72 -8.19 9.60
CA PHE A 86 -9.36 -8.35 8.30
C PHE A 86 -9.34 -9.82 7.90
N LYS A 87 -10.51 -10.43 7.72
CA LYS A 87 -10.63 -11.84 7.37
C LYS A 87 -11.21 -12.02 5.96
N GLN A 88 -10.55 -12.86 5.18
CA GLN A 88 -11.07 -13.35 3.90
C GLN A 88 -10.67 -14.82 3.71
N LYS A 89 -11.65 -15.72 3.53
CA LYS A 89 -11.41 -17.17 3.41
C LYS A 89 -10.52 -17.68 4.57
N LYS A 90 -9.32 -18.18 4.28
CA LYS A 90 -8.33 -18.70 5.25
C LYS A 90 -7.29 -17.64 5.68
N LEU A 91 -7.34 -16.44 5.10
CA LEU A 91 -6.40 -15.36 5.37
C LEU A 91 -6.97 -14.45 6.46
N VAL A 92 -6.18 -14.20 7.49
CA VAL A 92 -6.48 -13.24 8.55
C VAL A 92 -5.33 -12.26 8.59
N LEU A 93 -5.63 -10.98 8.40
CA LEU A 93 -4.68 -9.90 8.33
C LEU A 93 -4.81 -9.00 9.55
N ASP A 94 -3.67 -8.63 10.12
CA ASP A 94 -3.54 -7.57 11.11
C ASP A 94 -2.90 -6.36 10.41
N VAL A 95 -3.53 -5.20 10.51
CA VAL A 95 -3.17 -3.95 9.80
C VAL A 95 -2.88 -2.85 10.83
N LYS A 96 -1.86 -3.08 11.67
CA LYS A 96 -1.35 -2.05 12.60
C LYS A 96 -0.13 -1.34 12.04
N ASP A 97 0.97 -2.08 11.88
CA ASP A 97 2.27 -1.57 11.40
C ASP A 97 2.70 -2.17 10.05
N GLY A 98 1.79 -2.91 9.41
CA GLY A 98 2.03 -3.66 8.19
C GLY A 98 0.95 -4.69 7.94
N ILE A 99 1.20 -5.64 7.05
CA ILE A 99 0.26 -6.73 6.76
C ILE A 99 0.87 -8.04 7.20
N THR A 100 0.33 -8.60 8.28
CA THR A 100 0.77 -9.91 8.78
C THR A 100 -0.37 -10.90 8.83
N SER A 101 -0.06 -12.17 8.59
CA SER A 101 -0.96 -13.29 8.86
C SER A 101 -0.27 -14.32 9.70
N ARG A 102 -0.88 -14.71 10.83
CA ARG A 102 -0.30 -15.65 11.80
C ARG A 102 1.15 -15.27 12.20
N LYS A 103 1.39 -13.97 12.44
CA LYS A 103 2.70 -13.37 12.79
C LYS A 103 3.78 -13.44 11.69
N ARG A 104 3.42 -13.75 10.44
CA ARG A 104 4.33 -13.73 9.29
C ARG A 104 3.94 -12.61 8.34
N ASP A 105 4.92 -11.96 7.72
CA ASP A 105 4.67 -10.96 6.69
C ASP A 105 3.96 -11.59 5.49
N VAL A 106 2.94 -10.88 5.03
CA VAL A 106 2.14 -11.24 3.87
C VAL A 106 2.14 -10.07 2.90
N VAL A 107 2.19 -10.39 1.61
CA VAL A 107 2.07 -9.40 0.55
C VAL A 107 0.75 -9.64 -0.17
N LEU A 108 -0.07 -8.61 -0.29
CA LEU A 108 -1.24 -8.65 -1.16
C LEU A 108 -0.88 -8.02 -2.50
N GLY A 109 -0.95 -8.80 -3.58
CA GLY A 109 -0.93 -8.26 -4.94
C GLY A 109 -2.32 -7.77 -5.28
N ILE A 110 -2.56 -6.47 -5.18
CA ILE A 110 -3.85 -5.82 -5.44
C ILE A 110 -3.66 -4.68 -6.43
N ASN A 111 -4.61 -4.53 -7.34
CA ASN A 111 -4.49 -3.62 -8.48
C ASN A 111 -3.14 -3.86 -9.21
N GLU A 112 -2.34 -2.81 -9.39
CA GLU A 112 -1.03 -2.86 -10.07
C GLU A 112 0.15 -2.92 -9.08
N GLY A 113 -0.13 -2.97 -7.78
CA GLY A 113 0.89 -2.85 -6.73
C GLY A 113 0.89 -3.99 -5.71
N PHE A 114 1.66 -3.78 -4.65
CA PHE A 114 1.87 -4.74 -3.57
C PHE A 114 1.62 -4.10 -2.21
N LEU A 115 0.49 -4.40 -1.60
CA LEU A 115 0.20 -3.95 -0.25
C LEU A 115 0.94 -4.85 0.74
N CYS A 116 1.94 -4.28 1.42
CA CYS A 116 2.74 -4.97 2.43
C CYS A 116 3.31 -3.97 3.43
N SER A 117 3.95 -4.48 4.49
CA SER A 117 4.55 -3.67 5.55
C SER A 117 5.52 -2.61 5.02
N GLU A 118 6.26 -2.91 3.96
CA GLU A 118 7.22 -1.98 3.36
C GLU A 118 6.53 -0.83 2.60
N THR A 119 5.52 -1.13 1.78
CA THR A 119 4.81 -0.09 1.01
C THR A 119 3.96 0.79 1.90
N ILE A 120 3.31 0.23 2.92
CA ILE A 120 2.57 1.00 3.93
C ILE A 120 3.51 1.97 4.67
N LYS A 121 4.69 1.49 5.10
CA LYS A 121 5.69 2.35 5.75
C LYS A 121 6.18 3.47 4.84
N LYS A 122 6.35 3.21 3.53
CA LYS A 122 6.70 4.25 2.56
C LYS A 122 5.63 5.34 2.47
N ILE A 123 4.34 4.98 2.43
CA ILE A 123 3.24 5.96 2.39
C ILE A 123 3.23 6.78 3.69
N LEU A 124 3.28 6.12 4.85
CA LEU A 124 3.19 6.79 6.15
C LEU A 124 4.36 7.73 6.42
N ASN A 125 5.56 7.34 5.99
CA ASN A 125 6.80 8.11 6.16
C ASN A 125 7.14 8.98 4.95
N PHE A 126 6.19 9.20 4.04
CA PHE A 126 6.39 10.09 2.91
C PHE A 126 6.74 11.50 3.40
N LYS A 127 7.81 12.05 2.82
CA LYS A 127 8.30 13.41 3.05
C LYS A 127 8.25 14.15 1.71
N PRO A 128 7.62 15.34 1.67
CA PRO A 128 7.70 16.18 0.48
C PRO A 128 9.12 16.68 0.27
N GLU A 129 9.42 17.02 -0.97
CA GLU A 129 10.64 17.72 -1.37
C GLU A 129 10.27 19.14 -1.81
N ASP A 130 11.26 19.99 -2.10
CA ASP A 130 11.03 21.43 -2.36
C ASP A 130 10.22 21.70 -3.64
N ASP A 131 10.24 20.76 -4.60
CA ASP A 131 9.45 20.86 -5.83
C ASP A 131 8.06 20.22 -5.66
N GLU A 132 7.02 21.03 -5.90
CA GLU A 132 5.61 20.66 -5.74
C GLU A 132 5.21 19.58 -6.75
N GLU A 133 5.64 19.74 -8.01
CA GLU A 133 5.29 18.82 -9.09
C GLU A 133 5.91 17.44 -8.86
N ASP A 134 7.22 17.38 -8.62
CA ASP A 134 7.92 16.15 -8.27
C ASP A 134 7.33 15.48 -7.02
N THR A 135 6.95 16.26 -6.01
CA THR A 135 6.34 15.73 -4.79
C THR A 135 5.00 15.06 -5.10
N GLY A 136 4.17 15.67 -5.96
CA GLY A 136 2.89 15.11 -6.38
C GLY A 136 3.07 13.78 -7.08
N PHE A 137 3.98 13.71 -8.06
CA PHE A 137 4.32 12.48 -8.76
C PHE A 137 4.87 11.41 -7.83
N LYS A 138 5.79 11.76 -6.92
CA LYS A 138 6.35 10.82 -5.95
C LYS A 138 5.26 10.27 -5.04
N LEU A 139 4.37 11.11 -4.51
CA LEU A 139 3.27 10.68 -3.66
C LEU A 139 2.36 9.68 -4.39
N ALA A 140 1.91 10.02 -5.61
CA ALA A 140 1.09 9.14 -6.43
C ALA A 140 1.76 7.77 -6.68
N ASN A 141 3.05 7.79 -7.03
CA ASN A 141 3.83 6.56 -7.23
C ASN A 141 3.89 5.67 -5.99
N VAL A 142 3.97 6.23 -4.78
CA VAL A 142 3.97 5.42 -3.55
C VAL A 142 2.64 4.67 -3.38
N PHE A 143 1.51 5.30 -3.71
CA PHE A 143 0.20 4.66 -3.63
C PHE A 143 0.00 3.59 -4.72
N VAL A 144 0.46 3.85 -5.95
CA VAL A 144 0.47 2.86 -7.04
C VAL A 144 1.32 1.65 -6.65
N ASP A 145 2.54 1.87 -6.13
CA ASP A 145 3.42 0.82 -5.60
C ASP A 145 2.73 -0.04 -4.52
N ALA A 146 1.92 0.59 -3.67
CA ALA A 146 1.17 -0.09 -2.62
C ALA A 146 -0.11 -0.79 -3.13
N GLY A 147 -0.52 -0.53 -4.38
CA GLY A 147 -1.75 -1.04 -4.95
C GLY A 147 -3.00 -0.40 -4.35
N VAL A 148 -2.88 0.79 -3.75
CA VAL A 148 -3.99 1.51 -3.11
C VAL A 148 -4.48 2.59 -4.08
N LYS A 149 -5.73 2.47 -4.52
CA LYS A 149 -6.36 3.52 -5.32
C LYS A 149 -6.74 4.69 -4.43
N ILE A 150 -6.64 5.91 -4.96
CA ILE A 150 -7.01 7.13 -4.24
C ILE A 150 -7.99 7.93 -5.10
N PRO A 151 -9.12 8.37 -4.54
CA PRO A 151 -9.97 9.37 -5.17
C PRO A 151 -9.24 10.71 -5.34
N ASN A 152 -9.46 11.42 -6.45
CA ASN A 152 -8.77 12.67 -6.77
C ASN A 152 -8.92 13.74 -5.67
N ASN A 153 -10.12 13.90 -5.11
CA ASN A 153 -10.40 14.82 -4.01
C ASN A 153 -9.59 14.47 -2.75
N VAL A 154 -9.49 13.19 -2.41
CA VAL A 154 -8.71 12.71 -1.25
C VAL A 154 -7.22 12.91 -1.48
N PHE A 155 -6.75 12.72 -2.72
CA PHE A 155 -5.35 12.97 -3.07
C PHE A 155 -4.97 14.44 -2.88
N ILE A 156 -5.79 15.38 -3.34
CA ILE A 156 -5.57 16.82 -3.14
C ILE A 156 -5.46 17.14 -1.64
N ILE A 157 -6.39 16.65 -0.81
CA ILE A 157 -6.37 16.87 0.65
C ILE A 157 -5.09 16.30 1.29
N LEU A 158 -4.67 15.10 0.87
CA LEU A 158 -3.45 14.47 1.37
C LEU A 158 -2.20 15.26 0.99
N PHE A 159 -2.16 15.73 -0.25
CA PHE A 159 -1.06 16.50 -0.80
C PHE A 159 -0.92 17.85 -0.09
N GLU A 160 -2.00 18.63 -0.01
CA GLU A 160 -2.02 19.92 0.67
C GLU A 160 -1.54 19.83 2.11
N ARG A 161 -1.94 18.79 2.84
CA ARG A 161 -1.52 18.60 4.24
C ARG A 161 -0.05 18.28 4.40
N LYS A 162 0.52 17.54 3.46
CA LYS A 162 1.95 17.22 3.52
C LYS A 162 2.79 18.39 3.08
N PHE A 163 2.35 19.13 2.08
CA PHE A 163 3.07 20.27 1.52
C PHE A 163 2.96 21.53 2.40
N LYS A 164 1.76 21.94 2.82
CA LYS A 164 1.51 23.15 3.64
C LYS A 164 1.87 22.99 5.13
N SER A 165 2.29 21.79 5.55
CA SER A 165 2.77 21.55 6.92
C SER A 165 4.28 21.78 7.08
N PHE A 166 4.96 22.22 6.01
CA PHE A 166 6.34 22.71 6.02
C PHE A 166 6.37 24.24 5.99
#